data_AF-A0AB34ICQ2-F1
#
_entry.id   AF-A0AB34ICQ2-F1
#
_cell.length_a   1.000
_cell.length_b   1.000
_cell.length_c   1.000
_cell.angle_alpha   90.00
_cell.angle_beta   90.00
_cell.angle_gamma   90.00
#
_symmetry.space_group_name_H-M   'P 1'
#
loop_
_entity.id
_entity.type
_entity.pdbx_description
1 polymer ?
#
loop_
_entity_poly.entity_id
_entity_poly.type
_entity_poly.pdbx_seq_one_letter_code
_entity_poly.pdbx_strand_id
1 'polypeptide(L)'
;MEAPGRSPPLLSAAALLLSSLALLQSSRPAPASAADWPAQVSLRELSVLAANLANSSVTPPAIAPAAVTARALADGAVTPPKLADGAVTLRALDPRLLALLSQRGAAVCGDVSEDGSPARGEGYASRRVATGEYALSFSGAARAPVVLAVAQSYGVCYVIGGAPADRSVRVKCLSDLLGSSPVSANTRFSFVAFAVD
;
A
#
# COMPACT_ATOMS: atom_id res chain seq x y z
N MET A 1 89.50 53.94 -11.13
CA MET A 1 89.50 52.81 -10.19
C MET A 1 88.04 52.53 -9.84
N GLU A 2 87.29 51.87 -10.73
CA GLU A 2 87.19 50.41 -10.93
C GLU A 2 86.12 49.80 -10.01
N ALA A 3 85.06 49.24 -10.63
CA ALA A 3 83.99 48.49 -9.98
C ALA A 3 84.43 47.02 -9.77
N PRO A 4 83.75 46.19 -8.93
CA PRO A 4 82.56 45.46 -9.45
C PRO A 4 81.47 45.02 -8.42
N GLY A 5 80.22 44.94 -8.92
CA GLY A 5 79.31 43.79 -8.83
C GLY A 5 78.84 43.22 -7.48
N ARG A 6 77.53 43.37 -7.20
CA ARG A 6 76.66 42.28 -6.68
C ARG A 6 75.20 42.50 -7.10
N SER A 7 74.62 41.42 -7.60
CA SER A 7 73.36 41.25 -8.33
C SER A 7 72.11 41.67 -7.53
N PRO A 8 71.01 42.13 -8.18
CA PRO A 8 69.73 42.32 -7.51
C PRO A 8 69.08 40.96 -7.17
N PRO A 9 68.42 40.80 -6.00
CA PRO A 9 67.72 39.57 -5.68
C PRO A 9 66.48 39.43 -6.57
N LEU A 10 66.31 38.22 -7.09
CA LEU A 10 65.19 37.76 -7.88
C LEU A 10 63.88 38.09 -7.17
N LEU A 11 63.17 39.09 -7.71
CA LEU A 11 61.76 39.31 -7.43
C LEU A 11 61.01 38.00 -7.72
N SER A 12 60.56 37.42 -6.63
CA SER A 12 59.55 36.37 -6.50
C SER A 12 58.62 36.25 -7.71
N ALA A 13 58.94 35.35 -8.64
CA ALA A 13 57.99 34.81 -9.61
C ALA A 13 56.80 34.11 -8.91
N ALA A 14 56.92 33.80 -7.61
CA ALA A 14 55.85 33.28 -6.78
C ALA A 14 54.83 34.36 -6.33
N ALA A 15 55.20 35.65 -6.33
CA ALA A 15 54.30 36.73 -5.90
C ALA A 15 53.24 37.11 -6.96
N LEU A 16 53.54 36.92 -8.25
CA LEU A 16 52.62 37.25 -9.35
C LEU A 16 51.57 36.17 -9.61
N LEU A 17 51.83 34.90 -9.26
CA LEU A 17 50.85 33.82 -9.37
C LEU A 17 49.76 33.89 -8.28
N LEU A 18 50.06 34.50 -7.13
CA LEU A 18 49.11 34.70 -6.03
C LEU A 18 48.07 35.79 -6.33
N SER A 19 48.41 36.84 -7.09
CA SER A 19 47.45 37.88 -7.50
C SER A 19 46.42 37.37 -8.53
N SER A 20 46.80 36.42 -9.39
CA SER A 20 45.91 35.86 -10.41
C SER A 20 44.88 34.88 -9.82
N LEU A 21 45.21 34.22 -8.70
CA LEU A 21 44.29 33.28 -8.03
C LEU A 21 43.21 34.02 -7.20
N ALA A 22 43.50 35.23 -6.72
CA ALA A 22 42.56 36.04 -5.94
C ALA A 22 41.40 36.64 -6.76
N LEU A 23 41.55 36.77 -8.09
CA LEU A 23 40.51 37.30 -8.98
C LEU A 23 39.51 36.25 -9.48
N LEU A 24 39.72 34.96 -9.21
CA LEU A 24 38.82 33.87 -9.63
C LEU A 24 37.81 33.46 -8.54
N GLN A 25 37.91 34.00 -7.33
CA GLN A 25 36.93 33.79 -6.25
C GLN A 25 35.82 34.86 -6.17
N SER A 26 35.91 35.96 -6.92
CA SER A 26 34.96 37.08 -6.83
C SER A 26 33.71 36.95 -7.71
N SER A 27 33.63 35.92 -8.56
CA SER A 27 32.53 35.70 -9.51
C SER A 27 31.56 34.57 -9.11
N ARG A 28 31.59 34.12 -7.86
CA ARG A 28 30.49 33.31 -7.32
C ARG A 28 29.45 34.26 -6.74
N PRO A 29 28.23 34.35 -7.31
CA PRO A 29 27.18 35.11 -6.66
C PRO A 29 26.97 34.52 -5.26
N ALA A 30 27.13 35.36 -4.23
CA ALA A 30 26.73 34.99 -2.88
C ALA A 30 25.26 34.59 -2.89
N PRO A 31 24.82 33.59 -2.11
CA PRO A 31 23.38 33.38 -1.93
C PRO A 31 22.82 34.69 -1.40
N ALA A 32 21.87 35.26 -2.14
CA ALA A 32 21.16 36.47 -1.74
C ALA A 32 20.74 36.29 -0.27
N SER A 33 21.07 37.28 0.55
CA SER A 33 20.68 37.29 1.96
C SER A 33 19.20 36.96 2.10
N ALA A 34 18.80 36.31 3.19
CA ALA A 34 17.42 35.89 3.48
C ALA A 34 16.37 37.03 3.51
N ALA A 35 16.75 38.26 3.13
CA ALA A 35 15.91 39.44 3.04
C ALA A 35 15.33 39.72 1.63
N ASP A 36 15.76 39.02 0.56
CA ASP A 36 15.24 39.23 -0.80
C ASP A 36 14.26 38.13 -1.23
N TRP A 37 13.22 37.87 -0.41
CA TRP A 37 12.05 37.14 -0.91
C TRP A 37 11.26 38.10 -1.81
N PRO A 38 10.98 37.76 -3.09
CA PRO A 38 10.15 38.62 -3.92
C PRO A 38 8.79 38.80 -3.26
N ALA A 39 8.28 40.03 -3.29
CA ALA A 39 7.00 40.46 -2.72
C ALA A 39 5.95 39.34 -2.76
N GLN A 40 5.25 39.12 -1.62
CA GLN A 40 4.19 38.13 -1.42
C GLN A 40 3.53 37.71 -2.74
N VAL A 41 3.96 36.56 -3.28
CA VAL A 41 3.33 36.00 -4.48
C VAL A 41 1.94 35.55 -4.05
N SER A 42 0.95 36.42 -4.27
CA SER A 42 -0.44 36.12 -3.99
C SER A 42 -0.95 35.16 -5.05
N LEU A 43 -1.00 33.89 -4.71
CA LEU A 43 -1.70 32.89 -5.51
C LEU A 43 -3.20 33.22 -5.50
N ARG A 44 -3.84 33.14 -6.66
CA ARG A 44 -5.29 33.23 -6.75
C ARG A 44 -5.90 31.89 -6.34
N GLU A 45 -7.15 31.90 -5.88
CA GLU A 45 -7.86 30.65 -5.66
C GLU A 45 -7.82 29.78 -6.93
N LEU A 46 -7.61 28.48 -6.75
CA LEU A 46 -7.51 27.50 -7.83
C LEU A 46 -6.36 27.71 -8.83
N SER A 47 -5.37 28.57 -8.54
CA SER A 47 -4.24 28.80 -9.46
C SER A 47 -3.20 27.68 -9.47
N VAL A 48 -3.21 26.80 -8.48
CA VAL A 48 -2.36 25.61 -8.43
C VAL A 48 -3.15 24.43 -8.98
N LEU A 49 -2.83 24.02 -10.20
CA LEU A 49 -3.42 22.87 -10.88
C LEU A 49 -2.53 21.63 -10.70
N ALA A 50 -3.07 20.45 -11.00
CA ALA A 50 -2.30 19.20 -10.95
C ALA A 50 -1.01 19.26 -11.78
N ALA A 51 -1.02 19.97 -12.92
CA ALA A 51 0.15 20.15 -13.78
C ALA A 51 1.27 20.99 -13.14
N ASN A 52 0.98 21.77 -12.10
CA ASN A 52 1.97 22.55 -11.37
C ASN A 52 2.72 21.72 -10.31
N LEU A 53 2.22 20.53 -9.98
CA LEU A 53 2.81 19.64 -8.98
C LEU A 53 3.63 18.57 -9.70
N ALA A 54 4.95 18.57 -9.46
CA ALA A 54 5.79 17.47 -9.91
C ALA A 54 5.39 16.17 -9.19
N ASN A 55 5.63 15.02 -9.83
CA ASN A 55 5.40 13.71 -9.20
C ASN A 55 6.16 13.62 -7.87
N SER A 56 5.48 13.12 -6.83
CA SER A 56 6.01 12.97 -5.46
C SER A 56 6.41 14.28 -4.76
N SER A 57 6.02 15.45 -5.27
CA SER A 57 6.29 16.74 -4.61
C SER A 57 5.50 16.93 -3.31
N VAL A 58 4.31 16.34 -3.21
CA VAL A 58 3.50 16.32 -1.98
C VAL A 58 3.89 15.10 -1.15
N THR A 59 4.74 15.33 -0.14
CA THR A 59 5.20 14.30 0.80
C THR A 59 4.36 14.31 2.08
N PRO A 60 4.43 13.27 2.95
CA PRO A 60 3.62 13.24 4.17
C PRO A 60 3.71 14.49 5.07
N PRO A 61 4.88 15.13 5.26
CA PRO A 61 4.99 16.37 6.04
C PRO A 61 4.26 17.57 5.42
N ALA A 62 4.02 17.55 4.11
CA ALA A 62 3.30 18.61 3.40
C ALA A 62 1.77 18.52 3.59
N ILE A 63 1.27 17.39 4.12
CA ILE A 63 -0.16 17.18 4.38
C ILE A 63 -0.39 17.38 5.87
N ALA A 64 -1.02 18.52 6.23
CA ALA A 64 -1.40 18.78 7.60
C ALA A 64 -2.42 17.73 8.12
N PRO A 65 -2.47 17.47 9.44
CA PRO A 65 -3.53 16.65 10.02
C PRO A 65 -4.92 17.15 9.59
N ALA A 66 -5.82 16.23 9.23
CA ALA A 66 -7.17 16.51 8.73
C ALA A 66 -7.27 17.32 7.41
N ALA A 67 -6.16 17.55 6.70
CA ALA A 67 -6.19 18.21 5.39
C ALA A 67 -6.97 17.42 4.33
N VAL A 68 -6.93 16.08 4.41
CA VAL A 68 -7.73 15.20 3.55
C VAL A 68 -9.05 14.89 4.24
N THR A 69 -10.11 15.57 3.81
CA THR A 69 -11.48 15.35 4.30
C THR A 69 -12.22 14.34 3.42
N ALA A 70 -13.37 13.84 3.87
CA ALA A 70 -14.20 12.94 3.08
C ALA A 70 -14.54 13.49 1.68
N ARG A 71 -14.77 14.80 1.58
CA ARG A 71 -15.06 15.47 0.30
C ARG A 71 -13.85 15.56 -0.64
N ALA A 72 -12.64 15.45 -0.10
CA ALA A 72 -11.41 15.42 -0.90
C ALA A 72 -11.14 14.04 -1.52
N LEU A 73 -11.85 12.99 -1.07
CA LEU A 73 -11.75 11.64 -1.62
C LEU A 73 -12.86 11.41 -2.63
N ALA A 74 -12.50 11.24 -3.89
CA ALA A 74 -13.45 10.82 -4.93
C ALA A 74 -13.86 9.35 -4.74
N ASP A 75 -15.00 8.97 -5.31
CA ASP A 75 -15.44 7.57 -5.32
C ASP A 75 -14.37 6.68 -5.97
N GLY A 76 -14.02 5.59 -5.29
CA GLY A 76 -12.96 4.68 -5.72
C GLY A 76 -11.52 5.21 -5.53
N ALA A 77 -11.32 6.38 -4.91
CA ALA A 77 -9.98 6.91 -4.66
C ALA A 77 -9.15 6.00 -3.72
N VAL A 78 -9.79 5.33 -2.77
CA VAL A 78 -9.19 4.34 -1.87
C VAL A 78 -9.48 2.95 -2.40
N THR A 79 -8.48 2.31 -3.01
CA THR A 79 -8.60 0.96 -3.56
C THR A 79 -7.90 -0.05 -2.63
N PRO A 80 -8.25 -1.36 -2.72
CA PRO A 80 -7.62 -2.40 -1.88
C PRO A 80 -6.09 -2.34 -1.82
N PRO A 81 -5.33 -2.17 -2.93
CA PRO A 81 -3.86 -2.10 -2.86
C PRO A 81 -3.32 -0.84 -2.16
N LYS A 82 -4.13 0.20 -1.93
CA LYS A 82 -3.75 1.41 -1.18
C LYS A 82 -3.95 1.24 0.33
N LEU A 83 -4.63 0.18 0.76
CA LEU A 83 -4.85 -0.16 2.16
C LEU A 83 -3.85 -1.23 2.58
N ALA A 84 -2.96 -0.89 3.51
CA ALA A 84 -2.12 -1.88 4.16
C ALA A 84 -2.97 -2.81 5.06
N ASP A 85 -2.46 -4.00 5.33
CA ASP A 85 -3.12 -4.92 6.26
C ASP A 85 -3.27 -4.26 7.64
N GLY A 86 -4.49 -4.28 8.18
CA GLY A 86 -4.83 -3.60 9.44
C GLY A 86 -5.06 -2.09 9.36
N ALA A 87 -4.97 -1.47 8.17
CA ALA A 87 -5.23 -0.03 8.00
C ALA A 87 -6.69 0.36 8.36
N VAL A 88 -7.64 -0.55 8.13
CA VAL A 88 -9.03 -0.39 8.55
C VAL A 88 -9.22 -1.12 9.87
N THR A 89 -9.23 -0.37 10.97
CA THR A 89 -9.47 -0.92 12.30
C THR A 89 -10.97 -1.08 12.56
N LEU A 90 -11.32 -1.93 13.53
CA LEU A 90 -12.71 -2.11 13.96
C LEU A 90 -13.40 -0.79 14.32
N ARG A 91 -12.69 0.19 14.89
CA ARG A 91 -13.25 1.52 15.19
C ARG A 91 -13.72 2.29 13.94
N ALA A 92 -13.17 1.98 12.77
CA ALA A 92 -13.55 2.61 11.51
C ALA A 92 -14.79 1.96 10.86
N LEU A 93 -15.22 0.78 11.34
CA LEU A 93 -16.39 0.08 10.83
C LEU A 93 -17.66 0.55 11.53
N ASP A 94 -18.79 0.45 10.83
CA ASP A 94 -20.09 0.85 11.38
C ASP A 94 -20.44 0.03 12.65
N PRO A 95 -20.82 0.67 13.76
CA PRO A 95 -21.13 -0.01 15.01
C PRO A 95 -22.25 -1.06 14.91
N ARG A 96 -23.19 -0.92 13.96
CA ARG A 96 -24.21 -1.95 13.72
C ARG A 96 -23.62 -3.16 13.04
N LEU A 97 -22.66 -2.98 12.12
CA LEU A 97 -21.91 -4.10 11.55
C LEU A 97 -21.13 -4.83 12.66
N LEU A 98 -20.47 -4.09 13.55
CA LEU A 98 -19.80 -4.68 14.72
C LEU A 98 -20.76 -5.40 15.66
N ALA A 99 -21.94 -4.84 15.92
CA ALA A 99 -22.96 -5.48 16.73
C ALA A 99 -23.49 -6.76 16.06
N LEU A 100 -23.66 -6.78 14.74
CA LEU A 100 -24.03 -7.98 13.99
C LEU A 100 -22.93 -9.05 14.04
N LEU A 101 -21.66 -8.64 13.93
CA LEU A 101 -20.51 -9.54 14.08
C LEU A 101 -20.34 -10.04 15.52
N SER A 102 -20.77 -9.26 16.53
CA SER A 102 -20.69 -9.60 17.95
C SER A 102 -21.90 -10.40 18.46
N GLN A 103 -23.09 -10.26 17.85
CA GLN A 103 -24.32 -10.94 18.27
C GLN A 103 -24.52 -12.31 17.61
N ARG A 104 -23.84 -12.60 16.51
CA ARG A 104 -23.73 -13.95 15.94
C ARG A 104 -22.28 -14.39 16.08
N GLY A 105 -22.02 -15.14 17.15
CA GLY A 105 -20.69 -15.62 17.49
C GLY A 105 -19.98 -16.26 16.29
N ALA A 106 -18.69 -15.93 16.17
CA ALA A 106 -17.74 -16.60 15.30
C ALA A 106 -18.04 -16.57 13.80
N ALA A 107 -18.23 -15.37 13.24
CA ALA A 107 -17.96 -15.18 11.82
C ALA A 107 -16.45 -15.39 11.57
N VAL A 108 -16.07 -16.53 10.99
CA VAL A 108 -14.68 -16.81 10.58
C VAL A 108 -14.54 -16.43 9.11
N CYS A 109 -13.70 -15.44 8.83
CA CYS A 109 -13.34 -15.09 7.46
C CYS A 109 -11.96 -15.65 7.11
N GLY A 110 -11.81 -16.02 5.84
CA GLY A 110 -10.53 -16.52 5.36
C GLY A 110 -10.41 -16.45 3.85
N ASP A 111 -9.16 -16.42 3.41
CA ASP A 111 -8.78 -16.55 2.01
C ASP A 111 -8.06 -17.88 1.81
N VAL A 112 -8.38 -18.60 0.74
CA VAL A 112 -7.77 -19.89 0.41
C VAL A 112 -7.10 -19.77 -0.95
N SER A 113 -5.81 -20.11 -0.99
CA SER A 113 -5.01 -20.14 -2.21
C SER A 113 -5.40 -21.30 -3.12
N GLU A 114 -4.95 -21.24 -4.37
CA GLU A 114 -5.24 -22.26 -5.39
C GLU A 114 -4.78 -23.67 -4.98
N ASP A 115 -3.67 -23.75 -4.25
CA ASP A 115 -3.11 -25.00 -3.69
C ASP A 115 -3.91 -25.55 -2.51
N GLY A 116 -4.85 -24.76 -1.97
CA GLY A 116 -5.69 -25.06 -0.83
C GLY A 116 -5.12 -24.64 0.51
N SER A 117 -3.95 -23.99 0.54
CA SER A 117 -3.38 -23.42 1.76
C SER A 117 -4.15 -22.15 2.20
N PRO A 118 -4.25 -21.89 3.51
CA PRO A 118 -4.83 -20.65 4.00
C PRO A 118 -3.93 -19.48 3.62
N ALA A 119 -4.47 -18.53 2.86
CA ALA A 119 -3.76 -17.32 2.44
C ALA A 119 -3.87 -16.21 3.50
N ARG A 120 -5.05 -16.06 4.12
CA ARG A 120 -5.33 -15.06 5.17
C ARG A 120 -6.47 -15.51 6.07
N GLY A 121 -6.46 -15.08 7.33
CA GLY A 121 -7.49 -15.38 8.33
C GLY A 121 -7.03 -16.42 9.35
N GLU A 122 -7.74 -16.48 10.48
CA GLU A 122 -7.46 -17.38 11.61
C GLU A 122 -8.72 -18.15 12.03
N GLY A 123 -8.59 -19.19 12.85
CA GLY A 123 -9.75 -19.96 13.35
C GLY A 123 -10.30 -21.02 12.38
N TYR A 124 -9.60 -21.27 11.27
CA TYR A 124 -9.90 -22.35 10.34
C TYR A 124 -8.62 -23.00 9.81
N ALA A 125 -8.76 -24.21 9.29
CA ALA A 125 -7.77 -24.84 8.42
C ALA A 125 -8.42 -25.17 7.07
N SER A 126 -7.64 -25.05 6.00
CA SER A 126 -8.08 -25.45 4.65
C SER A 126 -7.15 -26.49 4.06
N ARG A 127 -7.72 -27.40 3.27
CA ARG A 127 -6.95 -28.41 2.52
C ARG A 127 -7.65 -28.72 1.21
N ARG A 128 -6.88 -28.81 0.13
CA ARG A 128 -7.39 -29.31 -1.15
C ARG A 128 -7.68 -30.81 -1.08
N VAL A 129 -8.87 -31.21 -1.52
CA VAL A 129 -9.31 -32.62 -1.55
C VAL A 129 -9.23 -33.19 -2.96
N ALA A 130 -9.62 -32.40 -3.96
CA ALA A 130 -9.52 -32.73 -5.37
C ALA A 130 -9.34 -31.43 -6.19
N THR A 131 -9.24 -31.54 -7.52
CA THR A 131 -9.20 -30.36 -8.38
C THR A 131 -10.48 -29.54 -8.22
N GLY A 132 -10.34 -28.26 -7.85
CA GLY A 132 -11.44 -27.35 -7.56
C GLY A 132 -12.26 -27.72 -6.33
N GLU A 133 -11.79 -28.61 -5.46
CA GLU A 133 -12.51 -29.02 -4.25
C GLU A 133 -11.64 -28.85 -3.00
N TYR A 134 -12.18 -28.15 -2.01
CA TYR A 134 -11.49 -27.72 -0.81
C TYR A 134 -12.30 -28.12 0.43
N ALA A 135 -11.64 -28.64 1.46
CA ALA A 135 -12.21 -28.87 2.77
C ALA A 135 -11.76 -27.75 3.71
N LEU A 136 -12.72 -27.14 4.41
CA LEU A 136 -12.52 -26.14 5.45
C LEU A 136 -12.92 -26.76 6.78
N SER A 137 -12.06 -26.71 7.79
CA SER A 137 -12.38 -27.12 9.16
C SER A 137 -12.24 -25.94 10.11
N PHE A 138 -13.11 -25.86 11.12
CA PHE A 138 -13.22 -24.70 12.00
C PHE A 138 -12.95 -25.08 13.45
N SER A 139 -12.08 -24.35 14.14
CA SER A 139 -11.83 -24.56 15.57
C SER A 139 -12.93 -23.88 16.40
N GLY A 140 -13.45 -24.58 17.40
CA GLY A 140 -14.41 -24.01 18.36
C GLY A 140 -15.89 -24.03 17.97
N ALA A 141 -16.28 -24.42 16.76
CA ALA A 141 -17.70 -24.50 16.37
C ALA A 141 -18.40 -25.76 16.93
N ALA A 142 -19.57 -25.60 17.56
CA ALA A 142 -20.36 -26.72 18.08
C ALA A 142 -21.06 -27.54 16.98
N ARG A 143 -21.36 -26.89 15.85
CA ARG A 143 -21.98 -27.45 14.63
C ARG A 143 -21.23 -27.00 13.39
N ALA A 144 -21.48 -27.64 12.25
CA ALA A 144 -20.92 -27.20 10.96
C ALA A 144 -21.44 -25.78 10.64
N PRO A 145 -20.55 -24.79 10.44
CA PRO A 145 -20.97 -23.43 10.16
C PRO A 145 -21.57 -23.29 8.75
N VAL A 146 -22.40 -22.27 8.55
CA VAL A 146 -22.88 -21.88 7.22
C VAL A 146 -21.77 -21.08 6.54
N VAL A 147 -21.28 -21.59 5.41
CA VAL A 147 -20.18 -20.97 4.66
C VAL A 147 -20.71 -20.34 3.37
N LEU A 148 -20.30 -19.09 3.13
CA LEU A 148 -20.43 -18.40 1.86
C LEU A 148 -19.03 -18.24 1.25
N ALA A 149 -18.81 -18.74 0.03
CA ALA A 149 -17.52 -18.68 -0.66
C ALA A 149 -17.63 -17.87 -1.96
N VAL A 150 -16.60 -17.09 -2.29
CA VAL A 150 -16.55 -16.20 -3.46
C VAL A 150 -15.19 -16.34 -4.14
N ALA A 151 -15.18 -16.66 -5.44
CA ALA A 151 -13.94 -16.75 -6.22
C ALA A 151 -13.33 -15.36 -6.45
N GLN A 152 -11.99 -15.26 -6.39
CA GLN A 152 -11.25 -14.01 -6.57
C GLN A 152 -10.70 -13.82 -7.99
N SER A 153 -10.57 -14.90 -8.77
CA SER A 153 -9.87 -14.88 -10.06
C SER A 153 -10.62 -15.67 -11.13
N TYR A 154 -11.89 -15.34 -11.33
CA TYR A 154 -12.80 -15.94 -12.32
C TYR A 154 -13.34 -17.34 -11.93
N GLY A 155 -14.67 -17.46 -11.87
CA GLY A 155 -15.37 -18.68 -11.50
C GLY A 155 -16.43 -18.48 -10.42
N VAL A 156 -17.07 -19.57 -10.01
CA VAL A 156 -18.08 -19.61 -8.95
C VAL A 156 -17.70 -20.71 -7.96
N CYS A 157 -17.74 -20.39 -6.66
CA CYS A 157 -17.53 -21.35 -5.58
C CYS A 157 -18.84 -21.56 -4.81
N TYR A 158 -19.19 -22.81 -4.52
CA TYR A 158 -20.38 -23.17 -3.76
C TYR A 158 -20.09 -24.31 -2.79
N VAL A 159 -20.89 -24.41 -1.74
CA VAL A 159 -20.76 -25.47 -0.74
C VAL A 159 -21.43 -26.74 -1.27
N ILE A 160 -20.71 -27.86 -1.24
CA ILE A 160 -21.17 -29.17 -1.74
C ILE A 160 -21.45 -30.18 -0.63
N GLY A 161 -21.28 -29.78 0.63
CA GLY A 161 -21.63 -30.59 1.79
C GLY A 161 -20.81 -30.22 3.01
N GLY A 162 -21.24 -30.72 4.17
CA GLY A 162 -20.48 -30.64 5.41
C GLY A 162 -20.70 -31.90 6.23
N ALA A 163 -19.63 -32.40 6.85
CA ALA A 163 -19.74 -33.50 7.80
C ALA A 163 -19.92 -32.90 9.20
N PRO A 164 -21.09 -33.04 9.84
CA PRO A 164 -21.30 -32.49 11.18
C PRO A 164 -20.34 -33.09 12.21
N ALA A 165 -19.87 -34.33 11.98
CA ALA A 165 -18.92 -35.03 12.86
C ALA A 165 -17.49 -34.48 12.80
N ASP A 166 -17.06 -33.90 11.68
CA ASP A 166 -15.69 -33.42 11.46
C ASP A 166 -15.60 -31.88 11.45
N ARG A 167 -16.73 -31.20 11.72
CA ARG A 167 -16.85 -29.73 11.69
C ARG A 167 -16.27 -29.14 10.41
N SER A 168 -16.37 -29.90 9.32
CA SER A 168 -15.73 -29.59 8.05
C SER A 168 -16.77 -29.35 6.97
N VAL A 169 -16.49 -28.37 6.12
CA VAL A 169 -17.33 -27.95 5.00
C VAL A 169 -16.52 -28.13 3.73
N ARG A 170 -17.12 -28.75 2.71
CA ARG A 170 -16.53 -28.88 1.38
C ARG A 170 -17.05 -27.81 0.45
N VAL A 171 -16.12 -27.10 -0.18
CA VAL A 171 -16.37 -26.05 -1.16
C VAL A 171 -15.88 -26.56 -2.51
N LYS A 172 -16.72 -26.42 -3.54
CA LYS A 172 -16.37 -26.71 -4.93
C LYS A 172 -16.35 -25.42 -5.73
N CYS A 173 -15.26 -25.19 -6.44
CA CYS A 173 -15.08 -24.08 -7.33
C CYS A 173 -15.05 -24.55 -8.78
N LEU A 174 -15.80 -23.83 -9.61
CA LEU A 174 -15.91 -24.05 -11.05
C LEU A 174 -15.39 -22.81 -11.78
N SER A 175 -14.76 -23.01 -12.94
CA SER A 175 -14.35 -21.93 -13.84
C SER A 175 -14.78 -22.25 -15.27
N ASP A 176 -15.15 -21.20 -15.99
CA ASP A 176 -15.48 -21.17 -17.42
C ASP A 176 -14.29 -20.76 -18.30
N LEU A 177 -13.14 -20.42 -17.69
CA LEU A 177 -11.93 -20.04 -18.44
C LEU A 177 -11.36 -21.15 -19.31
N LEU A 178 -11.68 -22.41 -19.00
CA LEU A 178 -11.15 -23.58 -19.70
C LEU A 178 -12.12 -24.14 -20.78
N GLY A 179 -13.30 -23.53 -20.97
CA GLY A 179 -14.25 -23.92 -22.02
C GLY A 179 -15.67 -23.40 -21.80
N SER A 180 -16.56 -23.67 -22.77
CA SER A 180 -17.96 -23.20 -22.76
C SER A 180 -18.85 -23.83 -21.68
N SER A 181 -18.30 -24.67 -20.82
CA SER A 181 -19.00 -25.31 -19.71
C SER A 181 -18.13 -25.24 -18.46
N PRO A 182 -18.73 -24.92 -17.30
CA PRO A 182 -17.99 -24.78 -16.06
C PRO A 182 -17.33 -26.12 -15.68
N VAL A 183 -16.00 -26.12 -15.57
CA VAL A 183 -15.21 -27.27 -15.13
C VAL A 183 -14.60 -27.00 -13.76
N SER A 184 -14.35 -28.04 -12.97
CA SER A 184 -13.66 -27.90 -11.68
C SER A 184 -12.26 -27.32 -11.91
N ALA A 185 -11.97 -26.19 -11.28
CA ALA A 185 -10.69 -25.51 -11.42
C ALA A 185 -10.19 -25.06 -10.05
N ASN A 186 -8.89 -25.22 -9.83
CA ASN A 186 -8.25 -24.62 -8.66
C ASN A 186 -8.27 -23.10 -8.86
N THR A 187 -8.86 -22.37 -7.92
CA THR A 187 -8.94 -20.91 -7.96
C THR A 187 -8.82 -20.39 -6.54
N ARG A 188 -8.31 -19.17 -6.40
CA ARG A 188 -8.31 -18.48 -5.12
C ARG A 188 -9.73 -18.05 -4.77
N PHE A 189 -10.14 -18.25 -3.52
CA PHE A 189 -11.46 -17.81 -3.05
C PHE A 189 -11.38 -17.23 -1.64
N SER A 190 -12.26 -16.29 -1.34
CA SER A 190 -12.56 -15.85 0.02
C SER A 190 -13.80 -16.56 0.52
N PHE A 191 -13.92 -16.73 1.82
CA PHE A 191 -15.15 -17.21 2.43
C PHE A 191 -15.46 -16.48 3.74
N VAL A 192 -16.73 -16.54 4.12
CA VAL A 192 -17.22 -16.19 5.45
C VAL A 192 -18.03 -17.36 5.98
N ALA A 193 -17.66 -17.84 7.16
CA ALA A 193 -18.34 -18.93 7.86
C ALA A 193 -19.04 -18.37 9.09
N PHE A 194 -20.34 -18.64 9.25
CA PHE A 194 -21.11 -18.23 10.41
C PHE A 194 -21.46 -19.45 11.25
N ALA A 195 -21.13 -19.41 12.54
CA ALA A 195 -21.63 -20.43 13.46
C ALA A 195 -23.16 -20.33 13.53
N VAL A 196 -23.80 -21.50 13.52
CA VAL A 196 -25.24 -21.64 13.76
C VAL A 196 -25.37 -22.44 15.05
N ASP A 197 -25.71 -21.76 16.14
CA ASP A 197 -26.08 -22.40 17.41
C ASP A 197 -27.45 -23.09 17.26
#